data_AF-A0A923SF47-F1
#
_entry.id   AF-A0A923SF47-F1
#
_cell.length_a   1.000
_cell.length_b   1.000
_cell.length_c   1.000
_cell.angle_alpha   90.00
_cell.angle_beta   90.00
_cell.angle_gamma   90.00
#
_symmetry.space_group_name_H-M   'P 1'
#
loop_
_entity.id
_entity.type
_entity.pdbx_description
1 polymer ?
#
loop_
_entity_poly.entity_id
_entity_poly.type
_entity_poly.pdbx_seq_one_letter_code
_entity_poly.pdbx_strand_id
1 'polypeptide(L)'
;MKTFIDKVDNVYEAYLIGKINEYDIDQNSEEGNGFLKVEDGYTLKMMKYNNCPESKESFTLSVNYNGTLANIKSNGFYYKSTDCIIY
;
A
#
# COMPACT_ATOMS: atom_id res chain seq x y z
N MET A 1 -13.78 -11.17 -2.81
CA MET A 1 -12.75 -10.33 -3.46
C MET A 1 -12.59 -10.70 -4.93
N LYS A 2 -12.16 -11.94 -5.28
CA LYS A 2 -12.23 -12.45 -6.67
C LYS A 2 -13.63 -12.40 -7.31
N THR A 3 -14.69 -12.46 -6.49
CA THR A 3 -16.09 -12.34 -6.94
C THR A 3 -16.62 -10.91 -6.97
N PHE A 4 -15.86 -9.92 -6.48
CA PHE A 4 -16.30 -8.51 -6.42
C PHE A 4 -15.53 -7.64 -7.41
N ILE A 5 -14.23 -7.87 -7.55
CA ILE A 5 -13.37 -7.25 -8.56
C ILE A 5 -13.04 -8.37 -9.54
N ASP A 6 -13.76 -8.42 -10.66
CA ASP A 6 -13.53 -9.37 -11.75
C ASP A 6 -12.12 -9.17 -12.35
N LYS A 7 -11.75 -7.90 -12.52
CA LYS A 7 -10.43 -7.46 -12.95
C LYS A 7 -10.10 -6.12 -12.31
N VAL A 8 -8.85 -5.93 -11.90
CA VAL A 8 -8.30 -4.61 -11.56
C VAL A 8 -8.06 -3.88 -12.88
N ASP A 9 -8.82 -2.85 -13.17
CA ASP A 9 -8.75 -2.10 -14.44
C ASP A 9 -8.14 -0.69 -14.28
N ASN A 10 -8.02 -0.22 -13.04
CA ASN A 10 -7.47 1.08 -12.71
C ASN A 10 -6.63 1.07 -11.42
N VAL A 11 -5.92 2.17 -11.18
CA VAL A 11 -5.02 2.31 -10.03
C VAL A 11 -5.75 2.36 -8.69
N TYR A 12 -6.98 2.91 -8.64
CA TYR A 12 -7.75 3.01 -7.40
C TYR A 12 -8.18 1.63 -6.92
N GLU A 13 -8.56 0.75 -7.84
CA GLU A 13 -8.82 -0.66 -7.54
C GLU A 13 -7.56 -1.38 -7.05
N ALA A 14 -6.41 -1.11 -7.67
CA ALA A 14 -5.14 -1.66 -7.20
C ALA A 14 -4.84 -1.20 -5.76
N TYR A 15 -5.03 0.09 -5.45
CA TYR A 15 -4.90 0.61 -4.10
C TYR A 15 -5.90 -0.01 -3.13
N LEU A 16 -7.13 -0.28 -3.56
CA LEU A 16 -8.13 -0.98 -2.75
C LEU A 16 -7.66 -2.39 -2.38
N ILE A 17 -7.03 -3.13 -3.31
CA ILE A 17 -6.39 -4.43 -3.02
C ILE A 17 -5.31 -4.26 -1.94
N GLY A 18 -4.48 -3.22 -2.00
CA GLY A 18 -3.52 -2.92 -0.93
C GLY A 18 -4.21 -2.63 0.40
N LYS A 19 -5.27 -1.80 0.38
CA LYS A 19 -6.01 -1.33 1.56
C LYS A 19 -6.64 -2.45 2.37
N ILE A 20 -7.29 -3.40 1.69
CA ILE A 20 -7.89 -4.57 2.35
C ILE A 20 -6.87 -5.60 2.84
N ASN A 21 -5.58 -5.43 2.47
CA ASN A 21 -4.44 -6.18 2.99
C ASN A 21 -3.61 -5.36 4.00
N GLU A 22 -4.24 -4.41 4.69
CA GLU A 22 -3.66 -3.61 5.78
C GLU A 22 -2.54 -2.62 5.37
N TYR A 23 -2.47 -2.25 4.10
CA TYR A 23 -1.62 -1.15 3.64
C TYR A 23 -2.44 0.12 3.49
N ASP A 24 -1.84 1.28 3.69
CA ASP A 24 -2.50 2.57 3.59
C ASP A 24 -1.78 3.50 2.61
N ILE A 25 -2.45 4.57 2.23
CA ILE A 25 -1.89 5.63 1.40
C ILE A 25 -1.56 6.80 2.31
N ASP A 26 -0.31 7.23 2.31
CA ASP A 26 0.05 8.51 2.94
C ASP A 26 -0.13 9.64 1.92
N GLN A 27 -1.25 10.35 2.01
CA GLN A 27 -1.50 11.49 1.11
C GLN A 27 -0.49 12.63 1.29
N ASN A 28 0.29 12.63 2.38
CA ASN A 28 1.24 13.67 2.71
C ASN A 28 2.71 13.28 2.40
N SER A 29 2.98 12.09 1.86
CA SER A 29 4.34 11.60 1.65
C SER A 29 4.45 10.66 0.44
N GLU A 30 5.43 10.93 -0.43
CA GLU A 30 5.72 10.12 -1.62
C GLU A 30 6.38 8.76 -1.29
N GLU A 31 6.78 8.56 -0.04
CA GLU A 31 7.27 7.30 0.51
C GLU A 31 6.12 6.34 0.83
N GLY A 32 4.94 6.85 1.17
CA GLY A 32 3.74 6.05 1.46
C GLY A 32 2.68 6.09 0.36
N ASN A 33 2.99 6.69 -0.80
CA ASN A 33 2.04 6.88 -1.90
C ASN A 33 2.78 6.96 -3.24
N GLY A 34 2.43 6.08 -4.17
CA GLY A 34 2.93 6.11 -5.53
C GLY A 34 2.53 4.87 -6.31
N PHE A 35 2.57 4.95 -7.64
CA PHE A 35 2.31 3.79 -8.48
C PHE A 35 3.07 3.84 -9.80
N LEU A 36 3.28 2.67 -10.38
CA LEU A 36 3.74 2.47 -11.74
C LEU A 36 2.86 1.41 -12.39
N LYS A 37 2.35 1.70 -13.59
CA LYS A 37 1.69 0.69 -14.41
C LYS A 37 2.76 -0.20 -15.04
N VAL A 38 2.59 -1.51 -14.93
CA VAL A 38 3.47 -2.52 -15.51
C VAL A 38 2.66 -3.44 -16.44
N GLU A 39 3.34 -4.34 -17.15
CA GLU A 39 2.69 -5.21 -18.14
C GLU A 39 1.54 -6.02 -17.55
N ASP A 40 1.73 -6.60 -16.35
CA ASP A 40 0.76 -7.52 -15.73
C ASP A 40 -0.11 -6.88 -14.63
N GLY A 41 -0.02 -5.56 -14.45
CA GLY A 41 -0.78 -4.86 -13.40
C GLY A 41 -0.17 -3.54 -12.95
N TYR A 42 -0.05 -3.38 -11.63
CA TYR A 42 0.45 -2.17 -10.99
C TYR A 42 1.48 -2.50 -9.93
N THR A 43 2.57 -1.75 -9.90
CA THR A 43 3.44 -1.66 -8.74
C THR A 43 2.98 -0.46 -7.92
N LEU A 44 2.69 -0.65 -6.64
CA LEU A 44 2.23 0.37 -5.71
C LEU A 44 3.29 0.62 -4.66
N LYS A 45 3.38 1.87 -4.21
CA LYS A 45 4.06 2.27 -2.99
C LYS A 45 2.99 2.71 -2.00
N MET A 46 2.93 2.01 -0.88
CA MET A 46 1.96 2.22 0.20
C MET A 46 2.70 2.18 1.54
N MET A 47 2.01 2.38 2.64
CA MET A 47 2.62 2.31 3.96
C MET A 47 1.83 1.49 4.97
N LYS A 48 2.49 1.07 6.05
CA LYS A 48 1.80 0.67 7.28
C LYS A 48 2.00 1.77 8.32
N TYR A 49 0.91 2.16 8.96
CA TYR A 49 0.90 3.09 10.08
C TYR A 49 0.82 2.31 11.38
N ASN A 50 1.70 2.61 12.32
CA ASN A 50 1.56 2.20 13.72
C ASN A 50 1.39 3.46 14.56
N ASN A 51 0.44 3.44 15.49
CA ASN A 51 0.14 4.56 16.37
C ASN A 51 1.01 4.59 17.63
N CYS A 52 1.69 3.49 18.01
CA CYS A 52 2.49 3.45 19.23
C CYS A 52 3.64 2.41 19.18
N PRO A 53 4.92 2.87 19.23
CA PRO A 53 5.32 4.25 18.98
C PRO A 53 4.93 4.64 17.54
N GLU A 54 4.59 5.90 17.34
CA GLU A 54 4.12 6.39 16.07
C GLU A 54 5.19 6.15 14.99
N SER A 55 4.83 5.42 13.95
CA SER A 55 5.76 5.11 12.88
C SER A 55 5.02 4.85 11.57
N LYS A 56 5.73 5.15 10.47
CA LYS A 56 5.28 4.87 9.11
C LYS A 56 6.37 4.09 8.38
N GLU A 57 6.00 2.91 7.89
CA GLU A 57 6.88 2.05 7.11
C GLU A 57 6.39 1.98 5.68
N SER A 58 7.28 2.24 4.72
CA SER A 58 6.98 2.18 3.30
C SER A 58 7.08 0.75 2.78
N PHE A 59 6.18 0.37 1.88
CA PHE A 59 6.16 -0.91 1.19
C PHE A 59 5.97 -0.72 -0.31
N THR A 60 6.71 -1.50 -1.08
CA THR A 60 6.45 -1.72 -2.50
C THR A 60 5.65 -3.02 -2.65
N LEU A 61 4.55 -2.95 -3.39
CA LEU A 61 3.61 -4.06 -3.59
C LEU A 61 3.38 -4.23 -5.11
N SER A 62 3.21 -5.45 -5.59
CA SER A 62 2.69 -5.69 -6.95
C SER A 62 1.26 -6.19 -6.87
N VAL A 63 0.36 -5.58 -7.63
CA VAL A 63 -1.03 -6.01 -7.80
C VAL A 63 -1.24 -6.35 -9.26
N ASN A 64 -1.52 -7.62 -9.52
CA ASN A 64 -1.79 -8.09 -10.88
C ASN A 64 -3.22 -7.72 -11.30
N TYR A 65 -3.51 -7.68 -12.60
CA TYR A 65 -4.86 -7.37 -13.10
C TYR A 65 -5.96 -8.33 -12.61
N ASN A 66 -5.61 -9.53 -12.13
CA ASN A 66 -6.56 -10.46 -11.52
C ASN A 66 -6.78 -10.22 -10.00
N GLY A 67 -6.26 -9.11 -9.46
CA GLY A 67 -6.39 -8.75 -8.04
C GLY A 67 -5.45 -9.49 -7.09
N THR A 68 -4.47 -10.25 -7.62
CA THR A 68 -3.47 -10.93 -6.77
C THR A 68 -2.42 -9.95 -6.30
N LEU A 69 -2.20 -9.90 -4.98
CA LEU A 69 -1.10 -9.17 -4.35
C LEU A 69 0.16 -10.07 -4.32
N ALA A 70 1.30 -9.54 -4.74
CA ALA A 70 2.58 -10.24 -4.83
C ALA A 70 3.76 -9.29 -4.58
N ASN A 71 4.98 -9.85 -4.50
CA ASN A 71 6.25 -9.10 -4.44
C ASN A 71 6.29 -8.00 -3.37
N ILE A 72 5.73 -8.29 -2.19
CA ILE A 72 5.69 -7.35 -1.06
C ILE A 72 7.11 -7.15 -0.53
N LYS A 73 7.59 -5.91 -0.58
CA LYS A 73 8.91 -5.53 -0.09
C LYS A 73 8.80 -4.32 0.84
N SER A 74 9.34 -4.44 2.05
CA SER A 74 9.57 -3.26 2.89
C SER A 74 10.67 -2.39 2.28
N ASN A 75 10.41 -1.09 2.19
CA ASN A 75 11.39 -0.06 1.85
C ASN A 75 11.96 0.60 3.12
N GLY A 76 11.54 0.14 4.30
CA GLY A 76 11.92 0.68 5.60
C GLY A 76 11.03 1.82 6.09
N PHE A 77 11.33 2.26 7.31
CA PHE A 77 10.63 3.35 7.97
C PHE A 77 11.13 4.69 7.46
N TYR A 78 10.21 5.53 7.02
CA TYR A 78 10.49 6.92 6.65
C TYR A 78 10.05 7.90 7.74
N TYR A 79 9.29 7.43 8.74
CA TYR A 79 8.94 8.17 9.92
C TYR A 79 8.96 7.26 11.15
N LYS A 80 9.58 7.74 12.24
CA LYS A 80 9.54 7.15 13.58
C LYS A 80 9.56 8.26 14.61
N SER A 81 8.66 8.17 15.58
CA SER A 81 8.70 8.94 16.83
C SER A 81 8.81 7.99 18.03
N THR A 82 9.03 8.54 19.21
CA THR A 82 8.81 7.84 20.49
C THR A 82 7.40 8.07 21.04
N ASP A 83 6.65 9.00 20.45
CA ASP A 83 5.31 9.38 20.87
C ASP A 83 4.28 8.31 20.50
N CYS A 84 3.15 8.28 21.21
CA CYS A 84 2.01 7.42 20.87
C CYS A 84 0.77 8.28 20.61
N ILE A 85 0.06 7.99 19.53
CA ILE A 85 -1.20 8.65 19.17
C ILE A 85 -2.36 7.84 19.78
N ILE A 86 -3.09 8.47 20.71
CA ILE A 86 -4.25 7.89 21.41
C ILE A 86 -5.51 8.59 20.89
N TYR A 87 -6.50 7.81 20.42
CA TYR A 87 -7.79 8.30 19.94
C TYR A 87 -8.89 8.07 20.97
#